data_AF-A0A392PB37-F1
#
_entry.id   AF-A0A392PB37-F1
#
_cell.length_a   1.000
_cell.length_b   1.000
_cell.length_c   1.000
_cell.angle_alpha   90.00
_cell.angle_beta   90.00
_cell.angle_gamma   90.00
#
_symmetry.space_group_name_H-M   'P 1'
#
loop_
_entity.id
_entity.type
_entity.pdbx_description
1 polymer ?
#
loop_
_entity_poly.entity_id
_entity_poly.type
_entity_poly.pdbx_seq_one_letter_code
_entity_poly.pdbx_strand_id
1 'polypeptide(L)'
;MDEMSKLRQQLLKLVFYQSDKGGLEQEYAWTRGTLEDVEHAWRVSSAHYPLPLVEERLICQAICAGWADRVAKRIPISSRVADGGTITRAGRYQSCMVDESIFLHRWSSVSTARPEFLVYNELLETKRPNKEGETSAKRAYMHGVTSVDPSWLVENAKSSCSFSPPLEDPRPFYDAQADQIKCWVIPTFGRFCWELPKHSMPISNIELRVQVFAYALLE
;
A
#
# COMPACT_ATOMS: atom_id res chain seq x y z
N MET A 1 15.92 3.13 -23.08
CA MET A 1 15.28 4.31 -22.47
C MET A 1 14.30 4.99 -23.43
N ASP A 2 14.59 5.07 -24.72
CA ASP A 2 13.70 5.66 -25.74
C ASP A 2 12.28 5.07 -25.75
N GLU A 3 12.15 3.73 -25.75
CA GLU A 3 10.83 3.06 -25.71
C GLU A 3 9.99 3.42 -24.47
N MET A 4 10.63 3.59 -23.30
CA MET A 4 9.91 4.04 -22.10
C MET A 4 9.48 5.50 -22.19
N SER A 5 10.25 6.34 -22.89
CA SER A 5 9.86 7.72 -23.16
C SER A 5 8.63 7.78 -24.07
N LYS A 6 8.62 6.99 -25.16
CA LYS A 6 7.47 6.87 -26.07
C LYS A 6 6.23 6.36 -25.36
N LEU A 7 6.36 5.30 -24.56
CA LEU A 7 5.26 4.74 -23.80
C LEU A 7 4.68 5.77 -22.82
N ARG A 8 5.52 6.50 -22.09
CA ARG A 8 5.08 7.57 -21.18
C ARG A 8 4.31 8.66 -21.91
N GLN A 9 4.81 9.11 -23.07
CA GLN A 9 4.11 10.11 -23.89
C GLN A 9 2.75 9.61 -24.39
N GLN A 10 2.67 8.33 -24.80
CA GLN A 10 1.40 7.73 -25.21
C GLN A 10 0.40 7.67 -24.06
N LEU A 11 0.83 7.21 -22.87
CA LEU A 11 -0.03 7.16 -21.69
C LEU A 11 -0.50 8.57 -21.27
N LEU A 12 0.40 9.55 -21.29
CA LEU A 12 0.06 10.93 -20.97
C LEU A 12 -1.02 11.49 -21.90
N LYS A 13 -0.87 11.30 -23.21
CA LYS A 13 -1.86 11.71 -24.20
C LYS A 13 -3.22 11.06 -23.96
N LEU A 14 -3.25 9.78 -23.57
CA LEU A 14 -4.49 9.07 -23.27
C LEU A 14 -5.19 9.61 -22.02
N VAL A 15 -4.43 9.92 -20.96
CA VAL A 15 -4.98 10.50 -19.71
C VAL A 15 -5.64 11.85 -19.98
N PHE A 16 -4.95 12.76 -20.68
CA PHE A 16 -5.50 14.07 -21.02
C PHE A 16 -6.69 13.97 -21.99
N TYR A 17 -6.63 13.07 -22.97
CA TYR A 17 -7.75 12.82 -23.88
C TYR A 17 -9.02 12.37 -23.14
N GLN A 18 -8.88 11.51 -22.13
CA GLN A 18 -10.00 11.07 -21.30
C GLN A 18 -10.54 12.20 -20.42
N SER A 19 -9.66 13.06 -19.89
CA SER A 19 -10.06 14.25 -19.12
C SER A 19 -10.87 15.24 -19.96
N ASP A 20 -10.56 15.39 -21.25
CA ASP A 20 -11.22 16.36 -22.15
C ASP A 20 -12.56 15.87 -22.73
N LYS A 21 -12.72 14.55 -22.93
CA LYS A 21 -13.90 13.96 -23.59
C LYS A 21 -14.81 13.15 -22.66
N GLY A 22 -14.37 12.84 -21.46
CA GLY A 22 -15.13 12.04 -20.52
C GLY A 22 -16.21 12.86 -19.84
N GLY A 23 -17.49 12.56 -20.11
CA GLY A 23 -18.58 12.85 -19.17
C GLY A 23 -18.51 12.02 -17.88
N LEU A 24 -17.32 11.53 -17.52
CA LEU A 24 -17.02 10.90 -16.24
C LEU A 24 -16.94 12.02 -15.21
N GLU A 25 -17.46 11.73 -14.02
CA GLU A 25 -17.63 12.68 -12.93
C GLU A 25 -16.39 13.57 -12.74
N GLN A 26 -16.62 14.86 -12.46
CA GLN A 26 -15.60 15.90 -12.25
C GLN A 26 -14.46 15.51 -11.28
N GLU A 27 -14.64 14.44 -10.52
CA GLU A 27 -13.68 13.81 -9.62
C GLU A 27 -12.37 13.34 -10.31
N TYR A 28 -12.41 12.95 -11.60
CA TYR A 28 -11.23 12.47 -12.33
C TYR A 28 -10.64 13.46 -13.33
N ALA A 29 -11.16 14.70 -13.36
CA ALA A 29 -10.64 15.73 -14.25
C ALA A 29 -9.24 16.18 -13.81
N TRP A 30 -8.28 16.17 -14.73
CA TRP A 30 -6.96 16.71 -14.45
C TRP A 30 -7.03 18.24 -14.38
N THR A 31 -6.80 18.80 -13.19
CA THR A 31 -6.90 20.24 -12.93
C THR A 31 -5.55 20.93 -12.70
N ARG A 32 -4.44 20.18 -12.73
CA ARG A 32 -3.11 20.67 -12.32
C ARG A 32 -2.14 20.84 -13.50
N GLY A 33 -2.39 21.86 -14.33
CA GLY A 33 -1.53 22.24 -15.46
C GLY A 33 -1.87 21.53 -16.76
N THR A 34 -1.20 21.92 -17.85
CA THR A 34 -1.42 21.39 -19.19
C THR A 34 -0.53 20.16 -19.48
N LEU A 35 -0.76 19.54 -20.65
CA LEU A 35 0.09 18.48 -21.15
C LEU A 35 1.57 18.93 -21.23
N GLU A 36 1.80 20.14 -21.70
CA GLU A 36 3.13 20.74 -21.83
C GLU A 36 3.81 20.94 -20.47
N ASP A 37 3.06 21.35 -19.44
CA ASP A 37 3.58 21.52 -18.08
C ASP A 37 4.12 20.19 -17.53
N VAL A 38 3.37 19.11 -17.73
CA VAL A 38 3.77 17.75 -17.30
C VAL A 38 4.98 17.26 -18.08
N GLU A 39 5.00 17.44 -19.41
CA GLU A 39 6.16 17.09 -20.23
C GLU A 39 7.42 17.86 -19.82
N HIS A 40 7.28 19.15 -19.50
CA HIS A 40 8.40 19.96 -19.03
C HIS A 40 8.92 19.45 -17.68
N ALA A 41 8.03 19.19 -16.73
CA ALA A 41 8.40 18.64 -15.42
C ALA A 41 9.17 17.32 -15.53
N TRP A 42 8.80 16.45 -16.46
CA TRP A 42 9.46 15.15 -16.68
C TRP A 42 10.83 15.24 -17.34
N ARG A 43 11.13 16.32 -18.06
CA ARG A 43 12.46 16.53 -18.67
C ARG A 43 13.49 16.98 -17.63
N VAL A 44 13.05 17.45 -16.48
CA VAL A 44 13.93 17.84 -15.38
C VAL A 44 14.60 16.59 -14.79
N SER A 45 15.93 16.60 -14.70
CA SER A 45 16.68 15.49 -14.13
C SER A 45 16.37 15.33 -12.63
N SER A 46 15.93 14.13 -12.23
CA SER A 46 15.68 13.79 -10.83
C SER A 46 16.93 13.84 -9.95
N ALA A 47 18.12 13.80 -10.54
CA ALA A 47 19.39 13.90 -9.80
C ALA A 47 19.59 15.29 -9.16
N HIS A 48 18.98 16.33 -9.73
CA HIS A 48 19.10 17.71 -9.24
C HIS A 48 17.83 18.20 -8.53
N TYR A 49 16.73 17.47 -8.68
CA TYR A 49 15.42 17.80 -8.14
C TYR A 49 14.79 16.53 -7.57
N PRO A 50 15.18 16.12 -6.35
CA PRO A 50 14.58 14.96 -5.71
C PRO A 50 13.10 15.22 -5.44
N LEU A 51 12.29 14.16 -5.53
CA LEU A 51 10.87 14.22 -5.19
C LEU A 51 10.71 14.62 -3.71
N PRO A 52 9.85 15.61 -3.41
CA PRO A 52 9.45 15.89 -2.03
C PRO A 52 8.87 14.63 -1.36
N LEU A 53 9.16 14.45 -0.08
CA LEU A 53 8.71 13.26 0.69
C LEU A 53 7.19 13.06 0.64
N VAL A 54 6.42 14.14 0.58
CA VAL A 54 4.95 14.08 0.46
C VAL A 54 4.53 13.47 -0.88
N GLU A 55 5.19 13.87 -1.97
CA GLU A 55 4.91 13.35 -3.31
C GLU A 55 5.34 11.89 -3.44
N GLU A 56 6.52 11.55 -2.91
CA GLU A 56 6.98 10.16 -2.81
C GLU A 56 5.95 9.29 -2.07
N ARG A 57 5.42 9.78 -0.95
CA ARG A 57 4.39 9.09 -0.17
C ARG A 57 3.12 8.87 -0.98
N LEU A 58 2.65 9.87 -1.72
CA LEU A 58 1.46 9.77 -2.57
C LEU A 58 1.65 8.75 -3.69
N ILE A 59 2.82 8.72 -4.32
CA ILE A 59 3.16 7.71 -5.32
C ILE A 59 3.16 6.31 -4.69
N CYS A 60 3.77 6.14 -3.50
CA CYS A 60 3.75 4.85 -2.81
C CYS A 60 2.33 4.39 -2.47
N GLN A 61 1.47 5.31 -2.03
CA GLN A 61 0.06 5.05 -1.76
C GLN A 61 -0.69 4.62 -3.03
N ALA A 62 -0.46 5.28 -4.16
CA ALA A 62 -1.05 4.91 -5.46
C ALA A 62 -0.58 3.53 -5.94
N ILE A 63 0.71 3.20 -5.76
CA ILE A 63 1.25 1.86 -6.06
C ILE A 63 0.59 0.81 -5.16
N CYS A 64 0.42 1.10 -3.88
CA CYS A 64 -0.29 0.22 -2.94
C CYS A 64 -1.73 -0.04 -3.38
N ALA A 65 -2.45 1.00 -3.85
CA ALA A 65 -3.81 0.87 -4.36
C ALA A 65 -3.86 -0.02 -5.62
N GLY A 66 -2.90 0.16 -6.54
CA GLY A 66 -2.81 -0.62 -7.78
C GLY A 66 -2.45 -2.10 -7.58
N TRP A 67 -1.75 -2.42 -6.50
CA TRP A 67 -1.29 -3.78 -6.17
C TRP A 67 -1.81 -4.27 -4.81
N ALA A 68 -3.06 -3.94 -4.49
CA ALA A 68 -3.71 -4.33 -3.25
C ALA A 68 -3.77 -5.86 -3.04
N ASP A 69 -3.76 -6.64 -4.11
CA ASP A 69 -3.69 -8.10 -4.11
C ASP A 69 -2.28 -8.61 -3.77
N ARG A 70 -1.22 -7.87 -4.12
CA ARG A 70 0.21 -8.24 -3.96
C ARG A 70 0.84 -7.64 -2.72
N VAL A 71 0.08 -7.57 -1.63
CA VAL A 71 0.58 -7.16 -0.32
C VAL A 71 1.27 -8.33 0.36
N ALA A 72 2.40 -8.06 1.03
CA ALA A 72 3.09 -9.03 1.85
C ALA A 72 3.46 -8.48 3.23
N LYS A 73 3.27 -9.31 4.26
CA LYS A 73 3.62 -9.02 5.65
C LYS A 73 4.91 -9.73 6.04
N ARG A 74 5.80 -9.01 6.74
CA ARG A 74 7.08 -9.54 7.23
C ARG A 74 6.84 -10.61 8.28
N ILE A 75 7.45 -11.77 8.10
CA ILE A 75 7.43 -12.84 9.11
C ILE A 75 8.56 -12.56 10.12
N PRO A 76 8.24 -12.33 11.42
CA PRO A 76 9.23 -12.10 12.46
C PRO A 76 10.25 -13.23 12.58
N ILE A 77 11.40 -12.97 13.20
CA ILE A 77 12.43 -14.02 13.39
C ILE A 77 11.96 -15.04 14.45
N SER A 78 11.24 -14.59 15.49
CA SER A 78 10.73 -15.44 16.56
C SER A 78 9.83 -16.57 16.04
N SER A 79 8.96 -16.28 15.07
CA SER A 79 8.10 -17.31 14.46
C SER A 79 8.86 -18.31 13.60
N ARG A 80 10.10 -18.02 13.18
CA ARG A 80 10.94 -18.94 12.38
C ARG A 80 11.59 -20.02 13.24
N VAL A 81 11.91 -19.69 14.49
CA VAL A 81 12.57 -20.60 15.43
C VAL A 81 11.60 -21.69 15.88
N ALA A 82 10.32 -21.34 16.06
CA ALA A 82 9.27 -22.30 16.39
C ALA A 82 9.04 -23.34 15.27
N ASP A 83 9.28 -22.95 14.01
CA ASP A 83 9.04 -23.76 12.81
C ASP A 83 10.25 -24.65 12.44
N GLY A 84 11.27 -24.74 13.31
CA GLY A 84 12.49 -25.54 13.08
C GLY A 84 13.37 -25.07 11.90
N GLY A 85 13.06 -23.92 11.31
CA GLY A 85 13.71 -23.42 10.11
C GLY A 85 15.09 -22.82 10.36
N THR A 86 16.01 -22.99 9.40
CA THR A 86 17.33 -22.33 9.44
C THR A 86 17.16 -20.80 9.47
N ILE A 87 17.84 -20.10 10.37
CA ILE A 87 17.84 -18.64 10.47
C ILE A 87 18.49 -18.05 9.22
N THR A 88 17.71 -17.90 8.15
CA THR A 88 18.14 -17.22 6.94
C THR A 88 18.11 -15.71 7.18
N ARG A 89 19.21 -15.02 6.85
CA ARG A 89 19.29 -13.54 6.90
C ARG A 89 18.36 -12.84 5.90
N ALA A 90 17.79 -13.58 4.96
CA ALA A 90 16.84 -13.03 4.00
C ALA A 90 15.54 -12.61 4.72
N GLY A 91 14.98 -11.47 4.32
CA GLY A 91 13.67 -11.03 4.80
C GLY A 91 12.61 -12.01 4.25
N ARG A 92 12.01 -12.82 5.12
CA ARG A 92 10.92 -13.73 4.79
C ARG A 92 9.59 -13.00 4.99
N TYR A 93 8.70 -13.12 4.02
CA TYR A 93 7.39 -12.46 3.99
C TYR A 93 6.31 -13.49 3.67
N GLN A 94 5.10 -13.24 4.16
CA GLN A 94 3.87 -13.94 3.80
C GLN A 94 3.10 -13.05 2.84
N SER A 95 2.71 -13.54 1.66
CA SER A 95 1.97 -12.76 0.67
C SER A 95 0.50 -13.16 0.65
N CYS A 96 -0.39 -12.22 0.35
CA CYS A 96 -1.80 -12.51 0.10
C CYS A 96 -2.04 -13.45 -1.09
N MET A 97 -1.13 -13.47 -2.08
CA MET A 97 -1.32 -14.20 -3.34
C MET A 97 -0.86 -15.66 -3.31
N VAL A 98 0.09 -16.01 -2.44
CA VAL A 98 0.73 -17.33 -2.43
C VAL A 98 0.85 -17.89 -1.01
N ASP A 99 0.76 -19.21 -0.87
CA ASP A 99 0.85 -19.88 0.43
C ASP A 99 2.29 -19.97 0.92
N GLU A 100 3.24 -20.11 -0.02
CA GLU A 100 4.65 -20.23 0.30
C GLU A 100 5.24 -18.92 0.79
N SER A 101 6.24 -19.05 1.66
CA SER A 101 7.03 -17.89 2.08
C SER A 101 7.84 -17.33 0.92
N ILE A 102 7.73 -16.02 0.71
CA ILE A 102 8.48 -15.27 -0.30
C ILE A 102 9.60 -14.46 0.34
N PHE A 103 10.57 -14.05 -0.47
CA PHE A 103 11.82 -13.48 0.03
C PHE A 103 12.09 -12.10 -0.54
N LEU A 104 12.51 -11.18 0.34
CA LEU A 104 13.05 -9.90 -0.07
C LEU A 104 14.49 -10.08 -0.54
N HIS A 105 14.78 -9.63 -1.76
CA HIS A 105 16.13 -9.72 -2.31
C HIS A 105 17.09 -8.77 -1.57
N ARG A 106 18.32 -9.21 -1.30
CA ARG A 106 19.34 -8.44 -0.56
C ARG A 106 19.76 -7.13 -1.24
N TRP A 107 19.52 -7.01 -2.54
CA TRP A 107 19.84 -5.80 -3.34
C TRP A 107 18.62 -4.89 -3.53
N SER A 108 17.48 -5.23 -2.94
CA SER A 108 16.35 -4.31 -2.88
C SER A 108 16.73 -3.08 -2.05
N SER A 109 16.30 -1.89 -2.48
CA SER A 109 16.46 -0.64 -1.75
C SER A 109 15.85 -0.70 -0.34
N VAL A 110 14.75 -1.44 -0.17
CA VAL A 110 14.07 -1.60 1.13
C VAL A 110 14.64 -2.74 1.99
N SER A 111 15.69 -3.42 1.54
CA SER A 111 16.29 -4.56 2.26
C SER A 111 16.87 -4.20 3.62
N THR A 112 17.31 -2.94 3.80
CA THR A 112 17.80 -2.43 5.09
C THR A 112 16.65 -2.13 6.05
N ALA A 113 15.63 -1.41 5.58
CA ALA A 113 14.47 -1.01 6.37
C ALA A 113 13.63 -2.22 6.81
N ARG A 114 13.47 -3.21 5.92
CA ARG A 114 12.66 -4.42 6.14
C ARG A 114 11.26 -4.05 6.67
N PRO A 115 10.44 -3.32 5.90
CA PRO A 115 9.16 -2.84 6.39
C PRO A 115 8.24 -4.00 6.80
N GLU A 116 7.30 -3.73 7.71
CA GLU A 116 6.32 -4.72 8.15
C GLU A 116 5.40 -5.12 6.99
N PHE A 117 4.90 -4.13 6.25
CA PHE A 117 4.09 -4.34 5.06
C PHE A 117 4.78 -3.74 3.83
N LEU A 118 4.60 -4.41 2.70
CA LEU A 118 5.07 -3.95 1.41
C LEU A 118 4.14 -4.48 0.31
N VAL A 119 4.20 -3.84 -0.85
CA VAL A 119 3.68 -4.41 -2.11
C VAL A 119 4.83 -4.76 -3.04
N TYR A 120 4.59 -5.68 -3.96
CA TYR A 120 5.56 -6.08 -4.98
C TYR A 120 4.92 -6.14 -6.36
N ASN A 121 5.70 -5.79 -7.39
CA ASN A 121 5.27 -5.91 -8.77
C ASN A 121 5.21 -7.39 -9.21
N GLU A 122 6.24 -8.18 -8.93
CA GLU A 122 6.31 -9.57 -9.41
C GLU A 122 7.11 -10.48 -8.48
N LEU A 123 6.94 -11.79 -8.67
CA LEU A 123 7.72 -12.83 -8.00
C LEU A 123 8.63 -13.51 -9.00
N LEU A 124 9.93 -13.47 -8.74
CA LEU A 124 10.95 -14.12 -9.54
C LEU A 124 11.46 -15.37 -8.82
N GLU A 125 11.20 -16.52 -9.42
CA GLU A 125 11.66 -17.79 -8.86
C GLU A 125 13.10 -18.04 -9.27
N THR A 126 13.96 -18.26 -8.28
CA THR A 126 15.36 -18.59 -8.52
C THR A 126 15.72 -19.90 -7.82
N LYS A 127 16.53 -20.70 -8.52
CA LYS A 127 17.22 -21.85 -7.94
C LYS A 127 18.62 -21.36 -7.57
N ARG A 128 19.04 -21.52 -6.32
CA ARG A 128 20.43 -21.22 -5.93
C ARG A 128 21.13 -22.55 -5.66
N PRO A 129 22.29 -22.84 -6.24
CA PRO A 129 23.06 -23.99 -5.77
C PRO A 129 23.47 -23.74 -4.32
N ASN A 130 23.30 -24.74 -3.47
CA ASN A 130 23.89 -24.77 -2.14
C ASN A 130 25.42 -24.80 -2.28
N LYS A 131 26.17 -24.52 -1.20
CA LYS A 131 27.64 -24.59 -1.21
C LYS A 131 28.19 -25.97 -1.62
N GLU A 132 27.36 -27.00 -1.50
CA GLU A 132 27.63 -28.41 -1.83
C GLU A 132 27.23 -28.79 -3.26
N GLY A 133 26.78 -27.84 -4.10
CA GLY A 133 26.40 -28.10 -5.50
C GLY A 133 25.01 -28.71 -5.69
N GLU A 134 24.34 -29.10 -4.61
CA GLU A 134 22.92 -29.50 -4.65
C GLU A 134 22.04 -28.28 -4.97
N THR A 135 21.11 -28.44 -5.90
CA THR A 135 20.19 -27.36 -6.29
C THR A 135 19.27 -27.06 -5.10
N SER A 136 19.31 -25.83 -4.55
CA SER A 136 18.42 -25.46 -3.45
C SER A 136 16.98 -25.61 -3.87
N ALA A 137 16.10 -25.80 -2.88
CA ALA A 137 14.68 -25.57 -3.06
C ALA A 137 14.45 -24.22 -3.78
N LYS A 138 13.49 -24.23 -4.72
CA LYS A 138 13.07 -23.05 -5.48
C LYS A 138 12.64 -21.94 -4.51
N ARG A 139 13.17 -20.73 -4.66
CA ARG A 139 12.79 -19.57 -3.83
C ARG A 139 12.21 -18.46 -4.70
N ALA A 140 11.02 -17.99 -4.35
CA ALA A 140 10.40 -16.82 -4.96
C ALA A 140 10.91 -15.53 -4.29
N TYR A 141 11.49 -14.64 -5.08
CA TYR A 141 11.95 -13.33 -4.64
C TYR A 141 11.06 -12.22 -5.16
N MET A 142 10.73 -11.27 -4.31
CA MET A 142 9.95 -10.09 -4.68
C MET A 142 10.80 -9.11 -5.50
N HIS A 143 10.22 -8.60 -6.58
CA HIS A 143 10.79 -7.57 -7.43
C HIS A 143 9.82 -6.39 -7.60
N GLY A 144 10.35 -5.17 -7.76
CA GLY A 144 9.57 -3.93 -7.73
C GLY A 144 8.86 -3.71 -6.40
N VAL A 145 9.63 -3.68 -5.31
CA VAL A 145 9.10 -3.64 -3.93
C VAL A 145 8.95 -2.21 -3.42
N THR A 146 7.80 -1.90 -2.84
CA THR A 146 7.49 -0.60 -2.23
C THR A 146 7.00 -0.80 -0.79
N SER A 147 7.53 -0.02 0.15
CA SER A 147 7.09 -0.04 1.55
C SER A 147 5.67 0.51 1.68
N VAL A 148 4.87 -0.06 2.57
CA VAL A 148 3.46 0.31 2.75
C VAL A 148 3.20 0.66 4.22
N ASP A 149 2.54 1.78 4.45
CA ASP A 149 1.93 2.08 5.74
C ASP A 149 0.64 1.26 5.90
N PRO A 150 0.41 0.58 7.03
CA PRO A 150 -0.84 -0.12 7.31
C PRO A 150 -2.11 0.71 7.08
N SER A 151 -2.09 2.03 7.31
CA SER A 151 -3.27 2.87 7.11
C SER A 151 -3.70 2.91 5.63
N TRP A 152 -2.74 2.83 4.70
CA TRP A 152 -3.02 2.84 3.27
C TRP A 152 -3.77 1.59 2.81
N LEU A 153 -3.57 0.46 3.48
CA LEU A 153 -4.33 -0.76 3.19
C LEU A 153 -5.81 -0.57 3.50
N VAL A 154 -6.11 0.07 4.63
CA VAL A 154 -7.50 0.36 5.03
C VAL A 154 -8.13 1.40 4.12
N GLU A 155 -7.38 2.41 3.68
CA GLU A 155 -7.91 3.48 2.84
C GLU A 155 -8.14 3.04 1.40
N ASN A 156 -7.17 2.32 0.81
CA ASN A 156 -7.13 2.06 -0.63
C ASN A 156 -7.51 0.62 -1.01
N ALA A 157 -7.56 -0.31 -0.05
CA ALA A 157 -7.86 -1.72 -0.27
C ALA A 157 -8.96 -2.24 0.68
N LYS A 158 -10.00 -1.42 0.91
CA LYS A 158 -11.15 -1.73 1.79
C LYS A 158 -11.82 -3.08 1.48
N SER A 159 -11.89 -3.45 0.21
CA SER A 159 -12.47 -4.73 -0.23
C SER A 159 -11.72 -5.96 0.29
N SER A 160 -10.44 -5.80 0.63
CA SER A 160 -9.60 -6.83 1.24
C SER A 160 -9.52 -6.72 2.76
N CYS A 161 -10.28 -5.80 3.36
CA CYS A 161 -10.33 -5.59 4.81
C CYS A 161 -11.59 -6.21 5.42
N SER A 162 -11.49 -6.64 6.67
CA SER A 162 -12.63 -6.91 7.55
C SER A 162 -12.49 -6.11 8.82
N PHE A 163 -13.58 -5.55 9.34
CA PHE A 163 -13.56 -4.62 10.47
C PHE A 163 -14.20 -5.25 11.69
N SER A 164 -13.59 -5.05 12.87
CA SER A 164 -14.22 -5.38 14.14
C SER A 164 -15.52 -4.57 14.34
N PRO A 165 -16.37 -4.96 15.31
CA PRO A 165 -17.36 -4.04 15.87
C PRO A 165 -16.70 -2.75 16.38
N PRO A 166 -17.43 -1.62 16.43
CA PRO A 166 -16.95 -0.39 17.04
C PRO A 166 -16.42 -0.63 18.45
N LEU A 167 -15.26 -0.06 18.75
CA LEU A 167 -14.68 -0.11 20.08
C LEU A 167 -15.52 0.73 21.05
N GLU A 168 -15.71 0.23 22.27
CA GLU A 168 -16.36 0.97 23.35
C GLU A 168 -15.41 2.03 23.95
N ASP A 169 -14.11 1.72 24.00
CA ASP A 169 -13.05 2.62 24.41
C ASP A 169 -11.89 2.56 23.39
N PRO A 170 -11.53 3.69 22.74
CA PRO A 170 -12.15 5.01 22.82
C PRO A 170 -13.56 5.08 22.23
N ARG A 171 -14.43 5.86 22.90
CA ARG A 171 -15.80 6.11 22.47
C ARG A 171 -15.88 6.79 21.09
N PRO A 172 -17.02 6.66 20.38
CA PRO A 172 -17.33 7.48 19.22
C PRO A 172 -17.16 8.97 19.48
N PHE A 173 -16.71 9.71 18.46
CA PHE A 173 -16.39 11.13 18.56
C PHE A 173 -16.79 11.89 17.28
N TYR A 174 -16.91 13.20 17.41
CA TYR A 174 -17.08 14.10 16.27
C TYR A 174 -15.72 14.56 15.74
N ASP A 175 -15.49 14.34 14.45
CA ASP A 175 -14.33 14.85 13.73
C ASP A 175 -14.70 16.15 13.02
N ALA A 176 -14.27 17.28 13.60
CA ALA A 176 -14.56 18.62 13.09
C ALA A 176 -13.94 18.92 11.73
N GLN A 177 -12.84 18.25 11.34
CA GLN A 177 -12.20 18.47 10.04
C GLN A 177 -12.99 17.77 8.93
N ALA A 178 -13.52 16.57 9.22
CA ALA A 178 -14.32 15.81 8.27
C ALA A 178 -15.82 16.12 8.36
N ASP A 179 -16.24 16.92 9.36
CA ASP A 179 -17.64 17.15 9.74
C ASP A 179 -18.45 15.85 9.87
N GLN A 180 -17.87 14.85 10.55
CA GLN A 180 -18.42 13.51 10.61
C GLN A 180 -18.27 12.87 11.98
N ILE A 181 -19.28 12.08 12.38
CA ILE A 181 -19.20 11.23 13.56
C ILE A 181 -18.49 9.93 13.21
N LYS A 182 -17.41 9.63 13.93
CA LYS A 182 -16.54 8.47 13.71
C LYS A 182 -16.48 7.58 14.94
N CYS A 183 -16.21 6.32 14.73
CA CYS A 183 -15.86 5.35 15.77
C CYS A 183 -14.52 4.70 15.45
N TRP A 184 -13.91 4.09 16.46
CA TRP A 184 -12.69 3.33 16.29
C TRP A 184 -13.00 1.86 16.06
N VAL A 185 -12.26 1.24 15.14
CA VAL A 185 -12.33 -0.19 14.84
C VAL A 185 -10.91 -0.77 14.70
N ILE A 186 -10.79 -2.08 14.83
CA ILE A 186 -9.56 -2.82 14.52
C ILE A 186 -9.78 -3.51 13.17
N PRO A 187 -9.10 -3.06 12.10
CA PRO A 187 -9.16 -3.73 10.81
C PRO A 187 -8.29 -4.98 10.81
N THR A 188 -8.69 -5.95 10.00
CA THR A 188 -7.87 -7.09 9.59
C THR A 188 -7.76 -7.09 8.07
N PHE A 189 -6.64 -7.56 7.53
CA PHE A 189 -6.35 -7.48 6.11
C PHE A 189 -6.03 -8.85 5.48
N GLY A 190 -6.60 -9.07 4.30
CA GLY A 190 -6.29 -10.19 3.42
C GLY A 190 -6.73 -11.55 3.99
N ARG A 191 -6.40 -12.60 3.25
CA ARG A 191 -6.78 -13.99 3.56
C ARG A 191 -6.21 -14.54 4.87
N PHE A 192 -5.17 -13.91 5.41
CA PHE A 192 -4.54 -14.30 6.68
C PHE A 192 -5.00 -13.44 7.85
N CYS A 193 -6.02 -12.59 7.65
CA CYS A 193 -6.61 -11.73 8.67
C CYS A 193 -5.56 -10.97 9.48
N TRP A 194 -4.57 -10.37 8.80
CA TRP A 194 -3.51 -9.63 9.48
C TRP A 194 -4.12 -8.43 10.19
N GLU A 195 -4.07 -8.43 11.52
CA GLU A 195 -4.51 -7.29 12.32
C GLU A 195 -3.69 -6.04 11.96
N LEU A 196 -4.40 -4.94 11.74
CA LEU A 196 -3.87 -3.63 11.44
C LEU A 196 -4.09 -2.68 12.63
N PRO A 197 -3.34 -1.56 12.72
CA PRO A 197 -3.57 -0.55 13.74
C PRO A 197 -5.00 -0.02 13.73
N LYS A 198 -5.46 0.45 14.90
CA LYS A 198 -6.79 1.06 15.06
C LYS A 198 -7.03 2.13 13.99
N HIS A 199 -8.23 2.11 13.42
CA HIS A 199 -8.63 3.03 12.36
C HIS A 199 -9.97 3.68 12.71
N SER A 200 -10.10 4.99 12.47
CA SER A 200 -11.35 5.72 12.68
C SER A 200 -12.20 5.66 11.42
N MET A 201 -13.46 5.25 11.50
CA MET A 201 -14.37 5.21 10.37
C MET A 201 -15.73 5.84 10.69
N PRO A 202 -16.45 6.38 9.68
CA PRO A 202 -17.78 6.94 9.88
C PRO A 202 -18.76 5.89 10.41
N ILE A 203 -19.60 6.29 11.37
CA ILE A 203 -20.67 5.42 11.87
C ILE A 203 -21.81 5.39 10.86
N SER A 204 -22.39 4.22 10.59
CA SER A 204 -23.58 4.07 9.74
C SER A 204 -24.89 4.22 10.50
N ASN A 205 -24.92 3.87 11.79
CA ASN A 205 -26.11 3.96 12.65
C ASN A 205 -26.50 5.44 12.91
N ILE A 206 -27.70 5.83 12.47
CA ILE A 206 -28.16 7.22 12.54
C ILE A 206 -28.46 7.69 13.97
N GLU A 207 -29.01 6.84 14.83
CA GLU A 207 -29.36 7.18 16.22
C GLU A 207 -28.08 7.48 17.02
N LEU A 208 -27.09 6.60 16.91
CA LEU A 208 -25.79 6.78 17.56
C LEU A 208 -25.08 8.04 17.04
N ARG A 209 -25.17 8.32 15.73
CA ARG A 209 -24.61 9.56 15.17
C ARG A 209 -25.23 10.81 15.78
N VAL A 210 -26.56 10.87 15.85
CA VAL A 210 -27.28 12.02 16.42
C VAL A 210 -26.93 12.19 17.89
N GLN A 211 -26.88 11.10 18.66
CA GLN A 211 -26.52 11.15 20.08
C GLN A 211 -25.11 11.70 20.30
N VAL A 212 -24.12 11.18 19.58
CA VAL A 212 -22.71 11.61 19.72
C VAL A 212 -22.54 13.05 19.22
N PHE A 213 -23.21 13.43 18.14
CA PHE A 213 -23.18 14.80 17.63
C PHE A 213 -23.82 15.79 18.62
N ALA A 214 -24.97 15.45 19.19
CA ALA A 214 -25.62 16.29 20.19
C ALA A 214 -24.75 16.47 21.44
N TYR A 215 -24.04 15.42 21.87
CA TYR A 215 -23.07 15.52 22.96
C TYR A 215 -21.89 16.44 22.59
N ALA A 216 -21.33 16.29 21.39
CA ALA A 216 -20.22 17.13 20.92
C ALA A 216 -20.60 18.60 20.71
N LEU A 217 -21.88 18.92 20.44
CA LEU A 217 -22.37 20.30 20.35
C LEU A 217 -22.43 21.03 21.71
N LEU A 218 -22.45 20.27 22.80
CA LEU A 218 -22.56 20.80 24.16
C LEU A 218 -21.19 20.97 24.85
N GLU A 219 -20.13 20.40 24.28
CA GLU A 219 -18.73 20.59 24.69
C GLU A 219 -18.12 21.83 24.01
#